data_AF-A0A9N8JS39-F1
#
_entry.id   AF-A0A9N8JS39-F1
#
_cell.length_a   1.000
_cell.length_b   1.000
_cell.length_c   1.000
_cell.angle_alpha   90.00
_cell.angle_beta   90.00
_cell.angle_gamma   90.00
#
_symmetry.space_group_name_H-M   'P 1'
#
loop_
_entity.id
_entity.type
_entity.pdbx_description
1 polymer ?
#
loop_
_entity_poly.entity_id
_entity_poly.type
_entity_poly.pdbx_seq_one_letter_code
_entity_poly.pdbx_strand_id
1 'polypeptide(L)'
;MTDVPEHMKDFVTAMQQVYQFPMTVDDKLDWKPPPLKDGHLGRYLWIDTFGVLNFITLFKETKQPHFLVLAAILVETVHDILGRTRDLSARLPGASDQSPLAGGLRIGKNEASGADGDGQYHRYLTLWMFALNRLSIATGEMDYNNQAVSLAKAIHPAFVYQREALHPRVVW
;
A
#
# COMPACT_ATOMS: atom_id res chain seq x y z
N MET A 1 -20.96 6.62 -19.38
CA MET A 1 -19.50 6.87 -19.49
C MET A 1 -19.13 7.74 -18.32
N THR A 2 -18.15 7.30 -17.53
CA THR A 2 -17.70 8.05 -16.37
C THR A 2 -17.04 9.34 -16.83
N ASP A 3 -17.60 10.48 -16.41
CA ASP A 3 -17.13 11.79 -16.85
C ASP A 3 -15.85 12.14 -16.10
N VAL A 4 -14.72 11.62 -16.60
CA VAL A 4 -13.39 11.96 -16.11
C VAL A 4 -13.04 13.34 -16.65
N PRO A 5 -12.67 14.32 -15.79
CA PRO A 5 -12.24 15.64 -16.25
C PRO A 5 -11.14 15.56 -17.31
N GLU A 6 -11.14 16.48 -18.27
CA GLU A 6 -10.18 16.49 -19.38
C GLU A 6 -8.72 16.42 -18.91
N HIS A 7 -8.38 17.17 -17.84
CA HIS A 7 -7.03 17.20 -17.28
C HIS A 7 -6.59 15.88 -16.64
N MET A 8 -7.51 14.95 -16.42
CA MET A 8 -7.26 13.64 -15.81
C MET A 8 -7.16 12.51 -16.84
N LYS A 9 -7.31 12.76 -18.14
CA LYS A 9 -7.28 11.71 -19.17
C LYS A 9 -5.96 10.95 -19.24
N ASP A 10 -4.84 11.67 -19.29
CA ASP A 10 -3.51 11.05 -19.34
C ASP A 10 -3.20 10.29 -18.05
N PHE A 11 -3.63 10.85 -16.92
CA PHE A 11 -3.52 10.21 -15.61
C PHE A 11 -4.27 8.87 -15.56
N VAL A 12 -5.53 8.85 -16.00
CA VAL A 12 -6.34 7.61 -16.05
C VAL A 12 -5.73 6.62 -17.04
N THR A 13 -5.28 7.09 -18.21
CA THR A 13 -4.64 6.23 -19.22
C THR A 13 -3.41 5.54 -18.66
N ALA A 14 -2.54 6.26 -17.95
CA ALA A 14 -1.36 5.71 -17.31
C ALA A 14 -1.73 4.70 -16.20
N MET A 15 -2.70 5.01 -15.34
CA MET A 15 -3.14 4.05 -14.33
C MET A 15 -3.78 2.80 -14.93
N GLN A 16 -4.52 2.92 -16.02
CA GLN A 16 -5.18 1.78 -16.70
C GLN A 16 -4.16 0.78 -17.24
N GLN A 17 -2.98 1.23 -17.66
CA GLN A 17 -1.88 0.34 -18.07
C GLN A 17 -1.36 -0.53 -16.92
N VAL A 18 -1.45 -0.05 -15.68
CA VAL A 18 -0.94 -0.75 -14.49
C VAL A 18 -2.02 -1.59 -13.82
N TYR A 19 -3.20 -1.01 -13.58
CA TYR A 19 -4.20 -1.58 -12.68
C TYR A 19 -5.44 -2.14 -13.38
N GLN A 20 -5.67 -1.79 -14.66
CA GLN A 20 -6.79 -2.32 -15.46
C GLN A 20 -8.12 -2.32 -14.69
N PHE A 21 -8.39 -1.22 -13.98
CA PHE A 21 -9.49 -1.13 -13.03
C PHE A 21 -10.79 -0.73 -13.74
N PRO A 22 -11.95 -1.17 -13.23
CA PRO A 22 -13.22 -0.78 -13.81
C PRO A 22 -13.48 0.71 -13.57
N MET A 23 -13.78 1.44 -14.66
CA MET A 23 -14.13 2.87 -14.61
C MET A 23 -15.56 3.13 -14.11
N THR A 24 -16.38 2.08 -14.00
CA THR A 24 -17.76 2.11 -13.52
C THR A 24 -18.00 0.87 -12.68
N VAL A 25 -18.80 0.99 -11.63
CA VAL A 25 -19.18 -0.15 -10.79
C VAL A 25 -20.51 -0.71 -11.26
N ASP A 26 -20.57 -2.02 -11.45
CA ASP A 26 -21.80 -2.81 -11.50
C ASP A 26 -22.08 -3.42 -10.13
N ASP A 27 -23.17 -4.16 -9.99
CA ASP A 27 -23.55 -4.77 -8.70
C ASP A 27 -22.55 -5.82 -8.17
N LYS A 28 -21.46 -6.13 -8.91
CA LYS A 28 -20.45 -7.14 -8.57
C LYS A 28 -19.05 -6.67 -8.90
N LEU A 29 -18.53 -5.72 -8.12
CA LEU A 29 -17.12 -5.35 -8.18
C LEU A 29 -16.21 -6.51 -7.72
N ASP A 30 -15.78 -7.37 -8.65
CA ASP A 30 -14.81 -8.47 -8.45
C ASP A 30 -13.41 -8.12 -8.99
N TRP A 31 -13.04 -6.84 -8.93
CA TRP A 31 -11.74 -6.41 -9.40
C TRP A 31 -10.65 -6.86 -8.43
N LYS A 32 -9.59 -7.47 -8.98
CA LYS A 32 -8.33 -7.72 -8.28
C LYS A 32 -7.22 -7.01 -9.04
N PRO A 33 -6.29 -6.32 -8.34
CA PRO A 33 -5.22 -5.65 -9.04
C PRO A 33 -4.37 -6.70 -9.80
N PRO A 34 -4.14 -6.52 -11.11
CA PRO A 34 -3.33 -7.46 -11.88
C PRO A 34 -1.90 -7.54 -11.29
N PRO A 35 -1.17 -8.63 -11.55
CA PRO A 35 0.18 -8.75 -11.04
C PRO A 35 1.12 -7.75 -11.73
N LEU A 36 1.86 -6.98 -10.93
CA LEU A 36 2.97 -6.17 -11.42
C LEU A 36 4.09 -7.08 -11.96
N LYS A 37 4.70 -6.68 -13.07
CA LYS A 37 5.79 -7.43 -13.72
C LYS A 37 7.00 -7.61 -12.81
N ASP A 38 7.37 -6.55 -12.08
CA ASP A 38 8.59 -6.51 -11.27
C ASP A 38 8.30 -6.63 -9.76
N GLY A 39 7.25 -7.38 -9.41
CA GLY A 39 6.83 -7.59 -8.02
C GLY A 39 6.67 -9.07 -7.69
N HIS A 40 7.22 -9.51 -6.56
CA HIS A 40 7.01 -10.87 -6.06
C HIS A 40 5.52 -11.10 -5.75
N LEU A 41 4.92 -12.09 -6.41
CA LEU A 41 3.47 -12.33 -6.43
C LEU A 41 2.66 -11.12 -6.92
N GLY A 42 3.27 -10.28 -7.76
CA GLY A 42 2.61 -9.19 -8.45
C GLY A 42 2.37 -7.93 -7.62
N ARG A 43 3.03 -7.77 -6.47
CA ARG A 43 2.96 -6.55 -5.66
C ARG A 43 4.33 -5.94 -5.43
N TYR A 44 4.34 -4.61 -5.35
CA TYR A 44 5.55 -3.83 -5.10
C TYR A 44 5.15 -2.58 -4.34
N LEU A 45 5.58 -2.49 -3.08
CA LEU A 45 5.06 -1.55 -2.09
C LEU A 45 5.05 -0.10 -2.58
N TRP A 46 6.13 0.34 -3.24
CA TRP A 46 6.22 1.70 -3.79
C TRP A 46 5.16 1.98 -4.85
N ILE A 47 5.00 1.06 -5.82
CA ILE A 47 4.06 1.23 -6.93
C ILE A 47 2.62 1.19 -6.41
N ASP A 48 2.33 0.27 -5.50
CA ASP A 48 1.01 0.14 -4.88
C ASP A 48 0.69 1.35 -3.98
N THR A 49 1.69 1.94 -3.33
CA THR A 49 1.52 3.20 -2.57
C THR A 49 0.99 4.32 -3.46
N PHE A 50 1.59 4.51 -4.64
CA PHE A 50 1.08 5.48 -5.61
C PHE A 50 -0.27 5.06 -6.19
N GLY A 51 -0.52 3.77 -6.38
CA GLY A 51 -1.84 3.26 -6.78
C GLY A 51 -2.95 3.73 -5.84
N VAL A 52 -2.77 3.55 -4.54
CA VAL A 52 -3.73 4.00 -3.51
C VAL A 52 -3.91 5.51 -3.54
N LEU A 53 -2.82 6.29 -3.57
CA LEU A 53 -2.88 7.75 -3.64
C LEU A 53 -3.58 8.24 -4.91
N ASN A 54 -3.37 7.54 -6.02
CA ASN A 54 -3.97 7.87 -7.30
C ASN A 54 -5.47 7.59 -7.31
N PHE A 55 -5.92 6.47 -6.74
CA PHE A 55 -7.36 6.21 -6.56
C PHE A 55 -8.03 7.25 -5.65
N ILE A 56 -7.38 7.67 -4.57
CA ILE A 56 -7.86 8.77 -3.72
C ILE A 56 -7.97 10.07 -4.54
N THR A 57 -7.03 10.32 -5.44
CA THR A 57 -7.04 11.48 -6.33
C THR A 57 -8.22 11.41 -7.30
N LEU A 58 -8.47 10.26 -7.93
CA LEU A 58 -9.64 10.06 -8.80
C LEU A 58 -10.95 10.29 -8.05
N PHE A 59 -11.08 9.80 -6.81
CA PHE A 59 -12.23 10.12 -5.97
C PHE A 59 -12.37 11.62 -5.75
N LYS A 60 -11.27 12.32 -5.44
CA LYS A 60 -11.32 13.77 -5.19
C LYS A 60 -11.74 14.57 -6.42
N GLU A 61 -11.24 14.22 -7.60
CA GLU A 61 -11.50 14.92 -8.85
C GLU A 61 -12.88 14.62 -9.43
N THR A 62 -13.39 13.39 -9.23
CA THR A 62 -14.64 12.93 -9.87
C THR A 62 -15.82 12.78 -8.90
N LYS A 63 -15.56 12.77 -7.59
CA LYS A 63 -16.51 12.45 -6.50
C LYS A 63 -17.13 11.07 -6.58
N GLN A 64 -16.48 10.14 -7.29
CA GLN A 64 -17.03 8.80 -7.47
C GLN A 64 -16.51 7.83 -6.41
N PRO A 65 -17.38 7.32 -5.52
CA PRO A 65 -16.97 6.59 -4.32
C PRO A 65 -16.28 5.25 -4.64
N HIS A 66 -16.53 4.67 -5.80
CA HIS A 66 -15.91 3.41 -6.19
C HIS A 66 -14.38 3.45 -6.23
N PHE A 67 -13.78 4.61 -6.50
CA PHE A 67 -12.33 4.74 -6.45
C PHE A 67 -11.77 4.50 -5.04
N LEU A 68 -12.52 4.86 -3.99
CA LEU A 68 -12.11 4.52 -2.61
C LEU A 68 -12.25 3.03 -2.33
N VAL A 69 -13.22 2.35 -2.93
CA VAL A 69 -13.35 0.88 -2.85
C VAL A 69 -12.16 0.20 -3.53
N LEU A 70 -11.75 0.66 -4.71
CA LEU A 70 -10.56 0.16 -5.40
C LEU A 70 -9.28 0.40 -4.57
N ALA A 71 -9.16 1.56 -3.94
CA ALA A 71 -8.06 1.86 -3.02
C ALA A 71 -8.03 0.89 -1.83
N ALA A 72 -9.20 0.60 -1.23
CA ALA A 72 -9.32 -0.35 -0.12
C ALA A 72 -8.93 -1.77 -0.54
N ILE A 73 -9.44 -2.26 -1.68
CA ILE A 73 -9.07 -3.57 -2.24
C ILE A 73 -7.55 -3.67 -2.46
N LEU A 74 -6.93 -2.61 -2.98
CA LEU A 74 -5.48 -2.59 -3.19
C LEU A 74 -4.71 -2.64 -1.85
N VAL A 75 -5.16 -1.89 -0.84
CA VAL A 75 -4.58 -1.93 0.52
C VAL A 75 -4.64 -3.34 1.11
N GLU A 76 -5.82 -3.97 1.08
CA GLU A 76 -5.99 -5.35 1.57
C GLU A 76 -5.09 -6.33 0.84
N THR A 77 -5.04 -6.23 -0.49
CA THR A 77 -4.19 -7.13 -1.29
C THR A 77 -2.70 -6.94 -0.99
N VAL A 78 -2.26 -5.70 -0.75
CA VAL A 78 -0.89 -5.43 -0.31
C VAL A 78 -0.62 -6.03 1.07
N HIS A 79 -1.53 -5.92 2.02
CA HIS A 79 -1.34 -6.46 3.37
C HIS A 79 -1.31 -7.99 3.38
N ASP A 80 -2.11 -8.63 2.52
CA ASP A 80 -2.15 -10.08 2.40
C ASP A 80 -0.99 -10.67 1.61
N ILE A 81 -0.38 -9.90 0.71
CA ILE A 81 0.82 -10.35 0.01
C ILE A 81 2.07 -9.91 0.78
N LEU A 82 2.31 -8.61 0.91
CA LEU A 82 3.54 -8.05 1.47
C LEU A 82 3.61 -8.07 3.00
N GLY A 83 2.49 -8.23 3.70
CA GLY A 83 2.45 -8.44 5.16
C GLY A 83 2.58 -9.91 5.59
N ARG A 84 2.90 -10.81 4.65
CA ARG A 84 3.10 -12.24 4.87
C ARG A 84 4.50 -12.70 4.47
N THR A 85 4.87 -13.90 4.90
CA THR A 85 6.01 -14.65 4.36
C THR A 85 5.85 -14.82 2.83
N ARG A 86 6.95 -15.05 2.12
CA ARG A 86 6.95 -15.12 0.65
C ARG A 86 6.07 -16.24 0.10
N ASP A 87 5.94 -17.34 0.81
CA ASP A 87 5.05 -18.46 0.50
C ASP A 87 3.60 -18.23 0.96
N LEU A 88 3.29 -17.06 1.53
CA LEU A 88 2.00 -16.66 2.11
C LEU A 88 1.54 -17.51 3.32
N SER A 89 2.36 -18.43 3.82
CA SER A 89 1.97 -19.38 4.86
C SER A 89 1.72 -18.74 6.23
N ALA A 90 2.36 -17.61 6.52
CA ALA A 90 2.21 -16.90 7.78
C ALA A 90 2.25 -15.38 7.61
N ARG A 91 1.72 -14.64 8.59
CA ARG A 91 2.01 -13.20 8.75
C ARG A 91 3.49 -13.01 9.10
N LEU A 92 4.04 -11.83 8.83
CA LEU A 92 5.42 -11.51 9.23
C LEU A 92 5.59 -11.58 10.76
N PRO A 93 6.80 -11.86 11.27
CA PRO A 93 7.04 -11.95 12.72
C PRO A 93 6.51 -10.73 13.47
N GLY A 94 5.67 -10.97 14.49
CA GLY A 94 5.00 -9.93 15.27
C GLY A 94 3.62 -9.49 14.76
N ALA A 95 3.22 -9.89 13.54
CA ALA A 95 1.88 -9.64 12.99
C ALA A 95 0.89 -10.79 13.24
N SER A 96 -0.39 -10.44 13.19
CA SER A 96 -1.55 -11.35 13.22
C SER A 96 -2.63 -10.85 12.26
N ASP A 97 -3.70 -11.60 12.04
CA ASP A 97 -4.81 -11.11 11.20
C ASP A 97 -5.52 -9.89 11.81
N GLN A 98 -5.54 -9.76 13.15
CA GLN A 98 -6.07 -8.58 13.83
C GLN A 98 -5.09 -7.39 13.86
N SER A 99 -3.80 -7.63 13.58
CA SER A 99 -2.75 -6.61 13.56
C SER A 99 -1.77 -6.90 12.41
N PRO A 100 -2.23 -6.80 11.15
CA PRO A 100 -1.51 -7.31 9.98
C PRO A 100 -0.20 -6.58 9.72
N LEU A 101 -0.05 -5.35 10.21
CA LEU A 101 1.13 -4.51 10.01
C LEU A 101 2.11 -4.52 11.18
N ALA A 102 1.85 -5.29 12.24
CA ALA A 102 2.70 -5.32 13.43
C ALA A 102 4.07 -6.01 13.21
N GLY A 103 4.29 -6.62 12.04
CA GLY A 103 5.58 -7.15 11.57
C GLY A 103 6.21 -6.35 10.44
N GLY A 104 5.62 -5.22 10.05
CA GLY A 104 6.05 -4.46 8.88
C GLY A 104 5.42 -4.91 7.57
N LEU A 105 6.03 -4.50 6.44
CA LEU A 105 5.68 -4.94 5.09
C LEU A 105 6.95 -5.18 4.29
N ARG A 106 6.97 -6.26 3.50
CA ARG A 106 8.00 -6.51 2.50
C ARG A 106 7.93 -5.45 1.39
N ILE A 107 9.04 -5.26 0.67
CA ILE A 107 9.08 -4.38 -0.50
C ILE A 107 8.32 -4.96 -1.69
N GLY A 108 8.36 -6.29 -1.86
CA GLY A 108 7.84 -7.00 -3.03
C GLY A 108 8.91 -7.30 -4.09
N LYS A 109 10.20 -7.39 -3.74
CA LYS A 109 11.28 -7.72 -4.70
C LYS A 109 11.23 -9.20 -5.09
N ASN A 110 11.57 -9.51 -6.35
CA ASN A 110 11.62 -10.90 -6.83
C ASN A 110 12.71 -11.71 -6.13
N GLU A 111 13.83 -11.08 -5.84
CA GLU A 111 14.98 -11.67 -5.15
C GLU A 111 14.70 -11.71 -3.63
N ALA A 112 14.73 -12.90 -3.04
CA ALA A 112 14.46 -13.06 -1.61
C ALA A 112 15.56 -12.48 -0.70
N SER A 113 16.81 -12.46 -1.19
CA SER A 113 18.00 -12.11 -0.41
C SER A 113 19.01 -11.37 -1.26
N GLY A 114 19.94 -10.66 -0.61
CA GLY A 114 20.97 -9.86 -1.25
C GLY A 114 20.87 -8.39 -0.83
N ALA A 115 21.76 -7.55 -1.35
CA ALA A 115 21.77 -6.12 -1.02
C ALA A 115 20.49 -5.37 -1.46
N ASP A 116 19.76 -5.91 -2.45
CA ASP A 116 18.46 -5.41 -2.94
C ASP A 116 17.35 -6.47 -2.77
N GLY A 117 17.48 -7.33 -1.76
CA GLY A 117 16.51 -8.39 -1.49
C GLY A 117 15.19 -7.86 -0.93
N ASP A 118 14.19 -8.75 -0.88
CA ASP A 118 12.82 -8.50 -0.44
C ASP A 118 12.63 -8.32 1.08
N GLY A 119 13.38 -7.38 1.65
CA GLY A 119 13.30 -6.99 3.05
C GLY A 119 12.29 -5.87 3.28
N GLN A 120 12.64 -4.93 4.16
CA GLN A 120 11.85 -3.73 4.45
C GLN A 120 12.68 -2.49 4.22
N TYR A 121 12.07 -1.44 3.66
CA TYR A 121 12.74 -0.16 3.44
C TYR A 121 11.96 0.98 4.10
N HIS A 122 12.58 1.66 5.06
CA HIS A 122 11.92 2.68 5.88
C HIS A 122 11.22 3.75 5.03
N ARG A 123 11.85 4.21 3.94
CA ARG A 123 11.27 5.21 3.03
C ARG A 123 9.97 4.74 2.37
N TYR A 124 9.86 3.46 2.03
CA TYR A 124 8.66 2.94 1.37
C TYR A 124 7.53 2.76 2.38
N LEU A 125 7.88 2.27 3.56
CA LEU A 125 6.94 2.12 4.67
C LEU A 125 6.36 3.46 5.12
N THR A 126 7.16 4.52 5.22
CA THR A 126 6.64 5.84 5.61
C THR A 126 5.70 6.43 4.56
N LEU A 127 5.96 6.20 3.27
CA LEU A 127 5.03 6.63 2.22
C LEU A 127 3.74 5.79 2.24
N TRP A 128 3.82 4.50 2.55
CA TRP A 128 2.64 3.66 2.75
C TRP A 128 1.80 4.13 3.95
N MET A 129 2.43 4.47 5.07
CA MET A 129 1.75 5.09 6.23
C MET A 129 1.03 6.38 5.83
N PHE A 130 1.67 7.20 4.98
CA PHE A 130 1.03 8.40 4.43
C PHE A 130 -0.19 8.04 3.56
N ALA A 131 -0.09 7.08 2.66
CA ALA A 131 -1.22 6.63 1.84
C ALA A 131 -2.40 6.13 2.68
N LEU A 132 -2.13 5.30 3.70
CA LEU A 132 -3.14 4.84 4.66
C LEU A 132 -3.81 6.01 5.41
N ASN A 133 -3.02 6.97 5.89
CA ASN A 133 -3.55 8.17 6.53
C ASN A 133 -4.43 9.00 5.58
N ARG A 134 -4.03 9.15 4.30
CA ARG A 134 -4.82 9.85 3.28
C ARG A 134 -6.11 9.10 2.95
N LEU A 135 -6.07 7.77 2.91
CA LEU A 135 -7.25 6.93 2.70
C LEU A 135 -8.23 7.11 3.86
N SER A 136 -7.74 7.09 5.10
CA SER A 136 -8.54 7.34 6.31
C SER A 136 -9.34 8.64 6.23
N ILE A 137 -8.71 9.73 5.77
CA ILE A 137 -9.38 11.03 5.63
C ILE A 137 -10.40 10.99 4.49
N ALA A 138 -10.08 10.33 3.37
CA ALA A 138 -10.96 10.27 2.21
C ALA A 138 -12.21 9.42 2.45
N THR A 139 -12.10 8.34 3.23
CA THR A 139 -13.22 7.44 3.56
C THR A 139 -13.96 7.86 4.83
N GLY A 140 -13.30 8.58 5.74
CA GLY A 140 -13.80 8.79 7.12
C GLY A 140 -13.50 7.61 8.05
N GLU A 141 -12.85 6.55 7.57
CA GLU A 141 -12.56 5.34 8.34
C GLU A 141 -11.22 5.49 9.08
N MET A 142 -11.28 5.64 10.40
CA MET A 142 -10.09 5.91 11.22
C MET A 142 -9.12 4.71 11.29
N ASP A 143 -9.59 3.50 10.99
CA ASP A 143 -8.79 2.28 11.09
C ASP A 143 -7.60 2.26 10.15
N TYR A 144 -7.68 2.87 8.97
CA TYR A 144 -6.50 3.02 8.10
C TYR A 144 -5.38 3.84 8.77
N ASN A 145 -5.74 4.89 9.51
CA ASN A 145 -4.75 5.66 10.26
C ASN A 145 -4.22 4.86 11.48
N ASN A 146 -5.08 4.09 12.15
CA ASN A 146 -4.65 3.19 13.23
C ASN A 146 -3.63 2.15 12.72
N GLN A 147 -3.86 1.59 11.53
CA GLN A 147 -2.92 0.71 10.85
C GLN A 147 -1.60 1.41 10.51
N ALA A 148 -1.64 2.65 10.00
CA ALA A 148 -0.43 3.44 9.75
C ALA A 148 0.41 3.65 11.03
N VAL A 149 -0.23 3.97 12.15
CA VAL A 149 0.41 4.12 13.46
C VAL A 149 0.96 2.78 13.97
N SER A 150 0.22 1.69 13.79
CA SER A 150 0.68 0.34 14.14
C SER A 150 1.94 -0.03 13.37
N LEU A 151 1.96 0.25 12.06
CA LEU A 151 3.13 0.00 11.22
C LEU A 151 4.35 0.82 11.71
N ALA A 152 4.15 2.10 12.02
CA ALA A 152 5.21 2.96 12.55
C ALA A 152 5.81 2.38 13.84
N LYS A 153 4.96 1.96 14.79
CA LYS A 153 5.39 1.36 16.06
C LYS A 153 6.17 0.06 15.86
N ALA A 154 5.74 -0.76 14.91
CA ALA A 154 6.37 -2.05 14.61
C ALA A 154 7.77 -1.91 14.02
N ILE A 155 7.94 -1.00 13.05
CA ILE A 155 9.18 -0.92 12.28
C ILE A 155 10.22 0.00 12.93
N HIS A 156 9.79 0.98 13.73
CA HIS A 156 10.70 1.97 14.34
C HIS A 156 11.89 1.36 15.11
N PRO A 157 11.75 0.30 15.94
CA PRO A 157 12.90 -0.30 16.62
C PRO A 157 13.98 -0.87 15.69
N ALA A 158 13.62 -1.30 14.48
CA ALA A 158 14.55 -1.86 13.51
C ALA A 158 15.32 -0.77 12.73
N PHE A 159 14.73 0.43 12.60
CA PHE A 159 15.30 1.53 11.83
C PHE A 159 15.92 2.65 12.68
N VAL A 160 15.90 2.53 14.01
CA VAL A 160 16.52 3.52 14.91
C VAL A 160 17.69 2.92 15.67
N TYR A 161 18.88 3.42 15.35
CA TYR A 161 20.14 3.08 16.01
C TYR A 161 20.39 3.99 17.21
N GLN A 162 20.95 3.42 18.29
CA GLN A 162 21.26 4.15 19.54
C GLN A 162 20.05 4.91 20.09
N ARG A 163 18.90 4.23 20.21
CA ARG A 163 17.62 4.82 20.63
C ARG A 163 17.70 5.63 21.94
N GLU A 164 18.51 5.19 22.88
CA GLU A 164 18.68 5.82 24.21
C GLU A 164 19.75 6.93 24.23
N ALA A 165 20.41 7.22 23.10
CA ALA A 165 21.38 8.30 23.03
C ALA A 165 20.68 9.67 22.96
N LEU A 166 21.41 10.73 23.32
CA LEU A 166 20.94 12.12 23.20
C LEU A 166 20.51 12.48 21.77
N HIS A 167 21.14 11.86 20.77
CA HIS A 167 20.87 12.04 19.35
C HIS A 167 20.76 10.68 18.64
N PRO A 168 19.61 10.01 18.73
CA PRO A 168 19.40 8.74 18.04
C PRO A 168 19.46 8.94 16.52
N ARG A 169 19.87 7.91 15.78
CA ARG A 169 20.03 7.97 14.32
C ARG A 169 19.06 7.03 13.64
N VAL A 170 18.48 7.47 12.53
CA VAL A 170 17.70 6.60 11.65
C VAL A 170 18.64 5.97 10.63
N VAL A 171 18.57 4.65 10.51
CA VAL A 171 19.24 3.88 9.46
C VAL A 171 18.22 3.53 8.37
N TRP A 172 18.67 3.42 7.13
CA TRP A 172 17.83 3.26 5.95
C TRP A 172 18.24 2.03 5.16
#